data_AF-A0AB36L3K1-F1
#
_entry.id   AF-A0AB36L3K1-F1
#
_cell.length_a   1.000
_cell.length_b   1.000
_cell.length_c   1.000
_cell.angle_alpha   90.00
_cell.angle_beta   90.00
_cell.angle_gamma   90.00
#
_symmetry.space_group_name_H-M   'P 1'
#
loop_
_entity.id
_entity.type
_entity.pdbx_description
1 polymer ?
#
loop_
_entity_poly.entity_id
_entity_poly.type
_entity_poly.pdbx_seq_one_letter_code
_entity_poly.pdbx_strand_id
1 'polypeptide(L)'
;MKQSEFRAELTKIMPGYSWTLKKGKATDVVMIATGIQSSGSNRLSTLRVERKDVNGSVSYTAKSAGYGTRAAWLHVSSDGSLARALRGLQDYYENQARKYQSHATDLRVGRSGTDRPAA
;
A
#
# COMPACT_ATOMS: atom_id res chain seq x y z
N MET A 1 -12.79 4.82 -18.57
CA MET A 1 -11.37 5.23 -18.44
C MET A 1 -10.51 4.35 -19.32
N LYS A 2 -9.57 4.90 -20.10
CA LYS A 2 -8.61 4.14 -20.93
C LYS A 2 -7.35 3.76 -20.14
N GLN A 3 -6.59 2.78 -20.62
CA GLN A 3 -5.34 2.32 -19.98
C GLN A 3 -4.28 3.42 -19.86
N SER A 4 -4.16 4.29 -20.87
CA SER A 4 -3.23 5.42 -20.85
C SER A 4 -3.56 6.42 -19.75
N GLU A 5 -4.85 6.74 -19.56
CA GLU A 5 -5.34 7.62 -18.50
C GLU A 5 -5.06 7.01 -17.12
N PHE A 6 -5.32 5.71 -16.95
CA PHE A 6 -5.07 5.01 -15.69
C PHE A 6 -3.58 4.99 -15.33
N ARG A 7 -2.71 4.77 -16.32
CA ARG A 7 -1.26 4.89 -16.13
C ARG A 7 -0.85 6.32 -15.77
N ALA A 8 -1.42 7.33 -16.42
CA ALA A 8 -1.12 8.73 -16.12
C ALA A 8 -1.52 9.11 -14.69
N GLU A 9 -2.69 8.63 -14.22
CA GLU A 9 -3.14 8.80 -12.84
C GLU A 9 -2.17 8.16 -11.83
N LEU A 10 -1.74 6.92 -12.10
CA LEU A 10 -0.79 6.19 -11.26
C LEU A 10 0.57 6.90 -11.17
N THR A 11 1.12 7.31 -12.31
CA THR A 11 2.41 8.02 -12.36
C THR A 11 2.32 9.38 -11.68
N LYS A 12 1.17 10.07 -11.74
CA LYS A 12 0.97 11.36 -11.08
C LYS A 12 1.00 11.23 -9.55
N ILE A 13 0.33 10.21 -8.99
CA ILE A 13 0.24 10.05 -7.53
C ILE A 13 1.49 9.37 -6.96
N MET A 14 2.07 8.42 -7.70
CA MET A 14 3.19 7.60 -7.27
C MET A 14 4.29 7.59 -8.34
N PRO A 15 5.02 8.71 -8.52
CA PRO A 15 6.02 8.85 -9.58
C PRO A 15 7.25 7.97 -9.38
N GLY A 16 7.55 7.57 -8.14
CA GLY A 16 8.70 6.70 -7.81
C GLY A 16 8.52 5.22 -8.17
N TYR A 17 7.37 4.84 -8.71
CA TYR A 17 7.06 3.46 -9.08
C TYR A 17 7.07 3.28 -10.60
N SER A 18 7.73 2.21 -11.05
CA SER A 18 7.62 1.76 -12.44
C SER A 18 6.35 0.92 -12.61
N TRP A 19 5.38 1.46 -13.36
CA TRP A 19 4.05 0.87 -13.52
C TRP A 19 3.93 -0.01 -14.77
N THR A 20 3.54 -1.27 -14.55
CA THR A 20 3.19 -2.24 -15.59
C THR A 20 1.70 -2.54 -15.54
N LEU A 21 0.98 -2.26 -16.63
CA LEU A 21 -0.45 -2.55 -16.74
C LEU A 21 -0.68 -3.96 -17.29
N LYS A 22 -1.65 -4.66 -16.73
CA LYS A 22 -2.14 -5.97 -17.19
C LYS A 22 -3.65 -5.86 -17.47
N LYS A 23 -4.10 -6.48 -18.57
CA LYS A 23 -5.53 -6.66 -18.82
C LYS A 23 -6.12 -7.64 -17.80
N GLY A 24 -7.29 -7.32 -17.24
CA GLY A 24 -8.12 -8.29 -16.54
C GLY A 24 -8.61 -9.38 -17.49
N LYS A 25 -9.12 -10.50 -16.96
CA LYS A 25 -9.71 -11.56 -17.78
C LYS A 25 -11.04 -11.09 -18.39
N ALA A 26 -11.09 -11.04 -19.72
CA ALA A 26 -12.23 -11.09 -20.66
C ALA A 26 -13.43 -10.13 -20.50
N THR A 27 -13.63 -9.46 -19.38
CA THR A 27 -14.64 -8.40 -19.23
C THR A 27 -13.94 -7.10 -18.87
N ASP A 28 -14.20 -6.04 -19.65
CA ASP A 28 -13.60 -4.68 -19.59
C ASP A 28 -13.76 -3.96 -18.22
N VAL A 29 -14.28 -4.66 -17.23
CA VAL A 29 -14.64 -4.17 -15.90
C VAL A 29 -13.42 -3.94 -15.01
N VAL A 30 -12.30 -4.63 -15.24
CA VAL A 30 -11.14 -4.61 -14.31
C VAL A 30 -9.82 -4.24 -15.00
N MET A 31 -9.22 -3.14 -14.55
CA MET A 31 -7.89 -2.71 -14.94
C MET A 31 -6.91 -3.01 -13.80
N ILE A 32 -5.77 -3.64 -14.10
CA ILE A 32 -4.78 -4.03 -13.10
C ILE A 32 -3.45 -3.38 -13.45
N ALA A 33 -2.83 -2.72 -12.48
CA ALA A 33 -1.47 -2.19 -12.58
C ALA A 33 -0.59 -2.76 -11.47
N THR A 34 0.65 -3.05 -11.78
CA THR A 34 1.68 -3.46 -10.81
C THR A 34 2.80 -2.44 -10.87
N GLY A 35 3.05 -1.76 -9.75
CA GLY A 35 4.13 -0.79 -9.57
C GLY A 35 5.30 -1.43 -8.83
N ILE A 36 6.52 -1.20 -9.29
CA ILE A 36 7.75 -1.62 -8.59
C ILE A 36 8.59 -0.38 -8.31
N GLN A 37 8.95 -0.19 -7.04
CA GLN A 37 9.94 0.79 -6.61
C GLN A 37 11.27 0.08 -6.40
N SER A 38 12.35 0.64 -6.96
CA SER A 38 13.71 0.14 -6.81
C SER A 38 14.68 1.26 -6.48
N SER A 39 15.75 0.94 -5.75
CA SER A 39 16.90 1.81 -5.52
C SER A 39 18.16 1.06 -5.93
N GLY A 40 18.80 1.50 -7.02
CA GLY A 40 19.88 0.77 -7.66
C GLY A 40 19.42 -0.63 -8.10
N SER A 41 20.15 -1.67 -7.69
CA SER A 41 19.81 -3.07 -7.94
C SER A 41 18.79 -3.65 -6.95
N ASN A 42 18.43 -2.92 -5.89
CA ASN A 42 17.53 -3.40 -4.83
C ASN A 42 16.07 -3.02 -5.10
N ARG A 43 15.16 -4.00 -5.09
CA ARG A 43 13.71 -3.76 -5.12
C ARG A 43 13.24 -3.38 -3.73
N LEU A 44 12.56 -2.25 -3.56
CA LEU A 44 12.14 -1.76 -2.24
C LEU A 44 10.69 -2.13 -1.92
N SER A 45 9.81 -1.98 -2.91
CA SER A 45 8.37 -2.13 -2.68
C SER A 45 7.67 -2.57 -3.96
N THR A 46 6.64 -3.40 -3.79
CA THR A 46 5.72 -3.76 -4.87
C THR A 46 4.32 -3.31 -4.50
N LEU A 47 3.70 -2.54 -5.40
CA LEU A 47 2.29 -2.16 -5.32
C LEU A 47 1.50 -2.85 -6.42
N ARG A 48 0.27 -3.24 -6.12
CA ARG A 48 -0.71 -3.68 -7.12
C ARG A 48 -1.98 -2.88 -6.93
N VAL A 49 -2.40 -2.20 -7.99
CA VAL A 49 -3.62 -1.40 -8.01
C VAL A 49 -4.60 -2.05 -8.98
N GLU A 50 -5.81 -2.27 -8.52
CA GLU A 50 -6.92 -2.77 -9.32
C GLU A 50 -8.00 -1.70 -9.34
N ARG A 51 -8.41 -1.26 -10.53
CA ARG A 51 -9.59 -0.41 -10.72
C ARG A 51 -10.71 -1.30 -11.25
N LYS A 52 -11.85 -1.32 -10.57
CA LYS A 52 -13.07 -2.01 -11.01
C LYS A 52 -14.15 -0.99 -11.31
N ASP A 53 -14.83 -1.18 -12.42
CA ASP A 53 -15.91 -0.31 -12.89
C ASP A 53 -17.18 -1.15 -13.08
N VAL A 54 -18.03 -1.19 -12.06
CA VAL A 54 -19.22 -2.06 -12.03
C VAL A 54 -20.46 -1.16 -11.98
N ASN A 55 -21.28 -1.22 -13.03
CA ASN A 55 -22.56 -0.50 -13.11
C ASN A 55 -22.44 1.01 -12.78
N GLY A 56 -21.36 1.66 -13.22
CA GLY A 56 -21.10 3.09 -12.97
C GLY A 56 -20.46 3.40 -11.61
N SER A 57 -20.27 2.40 -10.75
CA SER A 57 -19.51 2.54 -9.51
C SER A 57 -18.04 2.17 -9.73
N VAL A 58 -17.16 3.13 -9.46
CA VAL A 58 -15.71 2.94 -9.55
C VAL A 58 -15.17 2.60 -8.17
N SER A 59 -14.43 1.50 -8.09
CA SER A 59 -13.69 1.13 -6.89
C SER A 59 -12.23 0.88 -7.24
N TYR A 60 -11.35 1.33 -6.35
CA TYR A 60 -9.92 1.12 -6.41
C TYR A 60 -9.51 0.21 -5.26
N THR A 61 -8.71 -0.80 -5.54
CA THR A 61 -8.08 -1.66 -4.54
C THR A 61 -6.58 -1.58 -4.70
N ALA A 62 -5.88 -1.11 -3.68
CA ALA A 62 -4.43 -1.05 -3.62
C ALA A 62 -3.91 -2.14 -2.67
N LYS A 63 -2.94 -2.90 -3.13
CA LYS A 63 -2.27 -3.97 -2.38
C LYS A 63 -0.79 -3.63 -2.31
N SER A 64 -0.18 -3.80 -1.14
CA SER A 64 1.25 -3.59 -0.96
C SER A 64 1.94 -4.87 -0.51
N ALA A 65 3.12 -5.11 -1.07
CA ALA A 65 4.05 -6.14 -0.65
C ALA A 65 5.44 -5.50 -0.52
N GLY A 66 6.28 -6.10 0.32
CA GLY A 66 7.67 -5.68 0.47
C GLY A 66 8.52 -6.10 -0.73
N TYR A 67 9.56 -6.88 -0.46
CA TYR A 67 10.55 -7.29 -1.45
C TYR A 67 10.00 -8.37 -2.39
N GLY A 68 9.64 -7.97 -3.61
CA GLY A 68 9.40 -8.89 -4.72
C GLY A 68 7.95 -9.08 -5.15
N THR A 69 7.77 -9.48 -6.41
CA THR A 69 6.46 -9.58 -7.09
C THR A 69 5.67 -10.84 -6.74
N ARG A 70 6.28 -11.80 -6.02
CA ARG A 70 5.66 -13.03 -5.52
C ARG A 70 5.49 -13.03 -4.00
N ALA A 71 5.90 -11.96 -3.32
CA ALA A 71 5.72 -11.83 -1.89
C ALA A 71 4.22 -11.78 -1.54
N ALA A 72 3.87 -12.28 -0.36
CA ALA A 72 2.51 -12.15 0.16
C ALA A 72 2.14 -10.67 0.31
N TRP A 73 0.88 -10.33 0.03
CA TRP A 73 0.37 -8.99 0.25
C TRP A 73 0.33 -8.74 1.76
N LEU A 74 1.04 -7.71 2.21
CA LEU A 74 1.11 -7.32 3.61
C LEU A 74 -0.16 -6.59 4.06
N HIS A 75 -0.73 -5.78 3.16
CA HIS A 75 -1.99 -5.12 3.39
C HIS A 75 -2.72 -4.79 2.08
N VAL A 76 -4.03 -4.64 2.20
CA VAL A 76 -4.96 -4.31 1.12
C VAL A 76 -5.88 -3.21 1.61
N SER A 77 -6.00 -2.15 0.83
CA SER A 77 -6.92 -1.04 1.08
C SER A 77 -7.78 -0.83 -0.17
N SER A 78 -9.05 -0.50 0.03
CA SER A 78 -9.98 -0.22 -1.06
C SER A 78 -10.80 1.02 -0.79
N ASP A 79 -10.99 1.84 -1.81
CA ASP A 79 -11.76 3.09 -1.73
C ASP A 79 -12.35 3.46 -3.11
N GLY A 80 -13.20 4.49 -3.18
CA GLY A 80 -13.75 5.03 -4.42
C GLY A 80 -12.75 5.82 -5.26
N SER A 81 -11.59 6.21 -4.70
CA SER A 81 -10.52 6.88 -5.44
C SER A 81 -9.16 6.25 -5.22
N LEU A 82 -8.28 6.35 -6.23
CA LEU A 82 -6.91 5.84 -6.15
C LEU A 82 -6.13 6.48 -4.99
N ALA A 83 -6.24 7.80 -4.84
CA ALA A 83 -5.54 8.54 -3.79
C ALA A 83 -5.93 8.05 -2.38
N ARG A 84 -7.23 7.84 -2.13
CA ARG A 84 -7.71 7.34 -0.83
C ARG A 84 -7.31 5.88 -0.59
N ALA A 85 -7.40 5.03 -1.61
CA ALA A 85 -6.95 3.64 -1.49
C ALA A 85 -5.45 3.56 -1.12
N LEU A 86 -4.60 4.37 -1.76
CA LEU A 86 -3.17 4.48 -1.42
C LEU A 86 -2.94 5.10 -0.05
N ARG A 87 -3.69 6.14 0.32
CA ARG A 87 -3.60 6.74 1.67
C ARG A 87 -3.94 5.74 2.75
N GLY A 88 -4.96 4.90 2.55
CA GLY A 88 -5.30 3.83 3.50
C GLY A 88 -4.17 2.81 3.70
N LEU A 89 -3.40 2.49 2.65
CA LEU A 89 -2.19 1.66 2.82
C LEU A 89 -1.15 2.37 3.70
N GLN A 90 -0.92 3.65 3.45
CA GLN A 90 0.04 4.44 4.21
C GLN A 90 -0.39 4.57 5.69
N ASP A 91 -1.67 4.85 5.94
CA ASP A 91 -2.25 4.94 7.29
C ASP A 91 -2.08 3.63 8.06
N TYR A 92 -2.28 2.49 7.39
CA TYR A 92 -2.05 1.18 7.98
C TYR A 92 -0.60 1.02 8.45
N TYR A 93 0.38 1.35 7.60
CA TYR A 93 1.80 1.23 7.96
C TYR A 93 2.22 2.23 9.04
N GLU A 94 1.72 3.47 8.98
CA GLU A 94 1.94 4.47 10.03
C GLU A 94 1.38 4.00 11.37
N ASN A 95 0.19 3.38 11.37
CA ASN A 95 -0.42 2.82 12.57
C ASN A 95 0.38 1.64 13.13
N GLN A 96 0.86 0.74 12.27
CA GLN A 96 1.73 -0.36 12.69
C GLN A 96 3.03 0.15 13.30
N ALA A 97 3.67 1.16 12.67
CA ALA A 97 4.88 1.77 13.20
C ALA A 97 4.64 2.36 14.60
N ARG A 98 3.55 3.10 14.80
CA ARG A 98 3.16 3.64 16.12
C ARG A 98 2.96 2.52 17.15
N LYS A 99 2.26 1.46 16.78
CA LYS A 99 2.02 0.31 17.66
C LYS A 99 3.33 -0.33 18.14
N TYR A 100 4.26 -0.61 17.22
CA TYR A 100 5.55 -1.18 17.58
C TYR A 100 6.44 -0.21 18.36
N GLN A 101 6.36 1.10 18.09
CA GLN A 101 7.03 2.13 18.88
C GLN A 101 6.52 2.16 20.33
N SER A 102 5.20 2.04 20.54
CA SER A 102 4.62 1.92 21.89
C SER A 102 5.17 0.69 22.61
N HIS A 103 5.15 -0.49 21.98
CA HIS A 103 5.71 -1.71 22.58
C HIS A 103 7.20 -1.57 22.94
N ALA A 104 8.01 -0.92 22.09
CA ALA A 104 9.41 -0.65 22.39
C ALA A 104 9.56 0.31 23.58
N THR A 105 8.68 1.30 23.69
CA THR A 105 8.65 2.23 24.82
C THR A 105 8.28 1.53 26.12
N ASP A 106 7.26 0.66 26.10
CA ASP A 106 6.83 -0.11 27.27
C ASP A 106 7.96 -1.00 27.80
N LEU A 107 8.67 -1.70 26.90
CA LEU A 107 9.84 -2.50 27.27
C LEU A 107 10.97 -1.65 27.85
N ARG A 108 11.21 -0.46 27.29
CA ARG A 108 12.21 0.48 27.81
C ARG A 108 11.84 0.96 29.22
N VAL A 109 10.57 1.33 29.45
CA VAL A 109 10.07 1.75 30.76
C VAL A 109 10.19 0.60 31.77
N GLY A 110 9.79 -0.62 31.40
CA GLY A 110 9.94 -1.80 32.25
C GLY A 110 11.40 -2.09 32.63
N ARG A 111 12.35 -1.84 31.72
CA ARG A 111 13.79 -1.96 32.00
C ARG A 111 14.35 -0.89 32.93
N SER A 112 13.77 0.31 32.90
CA SER A 112 14.24 1.42 33.72
C SER A 112 13.89 1.27 35.20
N GLY A 113 13.16 0.20 35.59
CA GLY A 113 12.89 -0.14 36.97
C GLY A 113 12.43 1.08 37.75
N THR A 114 11.22 1.59 37.46
CA THR A 114 10.61 2.53 38.41
C THR A 114 10.39 1.77 39.70
N ASP A 115 11.38 1.87 40.57
CA ASP A 115 11.28 1.69 42.01
C ASP A 115 10.28 2.77 42.47
N ARG A 116 8.99 2.47 42.34
CA ARG A 116 7.93 3.29 42.91
C ARG A 116 7.87 2.88 44.38
N PRO A 117 8.36 3.70 45.33
CA PRO A 117 8.19 3.36 46.74
C PRO A 117 6.68 3.23 46.99
N ALA A 118 6.27 2.10 47.54
CA ALA A 118 4.91 1.87 47.97
C ALA A 118 4.55 2.95 48.99
N ALA A 119 3.47 3.68 48.71
CA ALA A 119 2.83 4.57 49.68
C ALA A 119 1.95 3.75 50.63
#